data_AF-A0A1Q6XKR3-F1
#
_entry.id   AF-A0A1Q6XKR3-F1
#
_cell.length_a   1.000
_cell.length_b   1.000
_cell.length_c   1.000
_cell.angle_alpha   90.00
_cell.angle_beta   90.00
_cell.angle_gamma   90.00
#
_symmetry.space_group_name_H-M   'P 1'
#
loop_
_entity.id
_entity.type
_entity.pdbx_description
1 polymer ?
#
loop_
_entity_poly.entity_id
_entity_poly.type
_entity_poly.pdbx_seq_one_letter_code
_entity_poly.pdbx_strand_id
1 'polypeptide(L)'
;MNIWHWKADWQTDIDRRKAKEEERKAGGDEGQIRRFEVIPRRASSVEDLLGGGFSTLTSKRGQGTVQGNAVWEQGRWRVVFKRSMETRDPDNDAAFGPGRMQTVAFAVWNGENKERNGQKAIAPWLQLIIDPIPSERVEKKES
;
A
#
# COMPACT_ATOMS: atom_id res chain seq x y z
N MET A 1 -13.04 -1.22 -10.84
CA MET A 1 -12.60 -0.52 -9.60
C MET A 1 -11.19 -0.92 -9.28
N ASN A 2 -10.30 0.05 -9.03
CA ASN A 2 -8.96 -0.22 -8.51
C ASN A 2 -9.01 -0.34 -6.98
N ILE A 3 -8.38 -1.37 -6.41
CA ILE A 3 -8.40 -1.68 -4.98
C ILE A 3 -6.95 -1.87 -4.52
N TRP A 4 -6.57 -1.18 -3.44
CA TRP A 4 -5.29 -1.37 -2.79
C TRP A 4 -5.50 -2.11 -1.48
N HIS A 5 -4.90 -3.29 -1.37
CA HIS A 5 -5.10 -4.16 -0.22
C HIS A 5 -3.77 -4.37 0.50
N TRP A 6 -3.55 -3.60 1.56
CA TRP A 6 -2.45 -3.84 2.48
C TRP A 6 -2.72 -5.08 3.35
N LYS A 7 -1.69 -5.92 3.56
CA LYS A 7 -1.80 -7.11 4.40
C LYS A 7 -0.65 -7.20 5.40
N ALA A 8 -0.99 -7.49 6.66
CA ALA A 8 -0.02 -7.54 7.76
C ALA A 8 1.02 -8.66 7.61
N ASP A 9 0.63 -9.80 7.04
CA ASP A 9 1.54 -10.91 6.72
C ASP A 9 2.54 -10.52 5.61
N TRP A 10 2.10 -9.80 4.59
CA TRP A 10 3.00 -9.31 3.52
C TRP A 10 3.97 -8.24 4.03
N GLN A 11 3.53 -7.37 4.94
CA GLN A 11 4.41 -6.44 5.65
C GLN A 11 5.48 -7.22 6.43
N THR A 12 5.07 -8.25 7.18
CA THR A 12 5.97 -9.11 7.95
C THR A 12 7.01 -9.80 7.05
N ASP A 13 6.61 -10.31 5.88
CA ASP A 13 7.53 -10.90 4.91
C ASP A 13 8.63 -9.92 4.46
N ILE A 14 8.25 -8.66 4.22
CA ILE A 14 9.18 -7.60 3.80
C ILE A 14 10.14 -7.24 4.92
N ASP A 15 9.65 -7.09 6.14
CA ASP A 15 10.47 -6.67 7.28
C ASP A 15 11.47 -7.76 7.68
N ARG A 16 11.05 -9.03 7.71
CA ARG A 16 11.97 -10.17 7.93
C ARG A 16 13.06 -10.24 6.87
N ARG A 17 12.74 -9.93 5.62
CA ARG A 17 13.70 -9.89 4.52
C ARG A 17 14.74 -8.80 4.69
N LYS A 18 14.32 -7.60 5.08
CA LYS A 18 15.23 -6.48 5.36
C LYS A 18 16.16 -6.81 6.53
N ALA A 19 15.61 -7.32 7.63
CA ALA A 19 16.40 -7.72 8.79
C ALA A 19 17.47 -8.76 8.42
N LYS A 20 17.10 -9.81 7.67
CA LYS A 20 18.06 -10.83 7.23
C LYS A 20 19.14 -10.27 6.29
N GLU A 21 18.81 -9.28 5.47
CA GLU A 21 19.79 -8.62 4.62
C GLU A 21 20.76 -7.73 5.42
N GLU A 22 20.25 -7.05 6.45
CA GLU A 22 21.05 -6.26 7.39
C GLU A 22 21.97 -7.15 8.23
N GLU A 23 21.47 -8.26 8.76
CA GLU A 23 22.27 -9.29 9.45
C GLU A 23 23.41 -9.81 8.56
N ARG A 24 23.13 -10.13 7.30
CA ARG A 24 24.15 -10.58 6.33
C ARG A 24 25.19 -9.49 6.02
N LYS A 25 24.80 -8.22 6.07
CA LYS A 25 25.74 -7.10 5.87
C LYS A 25 26.58 -6.82 7.13
N ALA A 26 26.02 -7.05 8.31
CA ALA A 26 26.65 -6.80 9.60
C ALA A 26 27.57 -7.93 10.07
N GLY A 27 27.24 -9.19 9.77
CA GLY A 27 28.07 -10.36 10.06
C GLY A 27 28.73 -10.87 8.78
N GLY A 28 30.06 -10.80 8.72
CA GLY A 28 30.82 -11.65 7.79
C GLY A 28 30.45 -13.12 8.03
N ASP A 29 30.49 -13.94 6.97
CA ASP A 29 29.96 -15.32 6.85
C ASP A 29 30.58 -16.36 7.82
N GLU A 30 30.66 -16.08 9.11
CA GLU A 30 31.20 -16.96 10.14
C GLU A 30 30.10 -17.86 10.72
N GLY A 31 29.95 -19.03 10.11
CA GLY A 31 29.58 -20.26 10.82
C GLY A 31 28.15 -20.42 11.33
N GLN A 32 27.21 -19.52 11.04
CA GLN A 32 25.81 -19.75 11.41
C GLN A 32 25.18 -20.87 10.58
N ILE A 33 24.53 -21.83 11.27
CA ILE A 33 23.74 -22.89 10.66
C ILE A 33 22.69 -22.25 9.73
N ARG A 34 22.80 -22.51 8.43
CA ARG A 34 21.89 -21.96 7.41
C ARG A 34 20.48 -22.51 7.62
N ARG A 35 19.64 -21.77 8.35
CA ARG A 35 18.20 -22.05 8.40
C ARG A 35 17.60 -21.78 7.02
N PHE A 36 17.12 -22.83 6.36
CA PHE A 36 16.37 -22.75 5.10
C PHE A 36 14.96 -22.22 5.35
N GLU A 37 14.86 -20.95 5.73
CA GLU A 37 13.59 -20.24 5.79
C GLU A 37 13.31 -19.58 4.44
N VAL A 38 12.19 -19.95 3.82
CA VAL A 38 11.70 -19.36 2.57
C VAL A 38 10.73 -18.23 2.90
N ILE A 39 11.21 -16.99 2.82
CA ILE A 39 10.36 -15.80 2.93
C ILE A 39 9.82 -15.46 1.53
N PRO A 40 8.52 -15.22 1.30
CA PRO A 40 8.00 -14.82 -0.01
C PRO A 40 8.62 -13.50 -0.54
N ARG A 41 8.91 -13.40 -1.84
CA ARG A 41 9.34 -12.12 -2.47
C ARG A 41 8.12 -11.27 -2.80
N ARG A 42 7.93 -10.21 -2.02
CA ARG A 42 6.89 -9.20 -2.23
C ARG A 42 7.55 -7.89 -2.63
N ALA A 43 7.06 -7.28 -3.71
CA ALA A 43 7.52 -5.96 -4.15
C ALA A 43 6.90 -4.83 -3.32
N SER A 44 5.82 -5.12 -2.58
CA SER A 44 5.08 -4.21 -1.72
C SER A 44 4.26 -5.00 -0.70
N SER A 45 3.94 -4.40 0.45
CA SER A 45 2.97 -4.95 1.41
C SER A 45 1.52 -4.74 0.97
N VAL A 46 1.33 -4.11 -0.20
CA VAL A 46 0.03 -3.85 -0.83
C VAL A 46 -0.11 -4.73 -2.06
N GLU A 47 -1.22 -5.44 -2.13
CA GLU A 47 -1.69 -6.08 -3.35
C GLU A 47 -2.55 -5.10 -4.15
N ASP A 48 -2.20 -4.90 -5.42
CA ASP A 48 -2.96 -4.06 -6.34
C ASP A 48 -3.95 -4.92 -7.14
N LEU A 49 -5.23 -4.61 -7.01
CA LEU A 49 -6.35 -5.46 -7.41
C LEU A 49 -7.34 -4.68 -8.30
N LEU A 50 -8.00 -5.42 -9.18
CA LEU A 50 -9.12 -4.95 -9.98
C LEU A 50 -10.39 -5.68 -9.58
N GLY A 51 -11.44 -4.91 -9.30
CA GLY A 51 -12.81 -5.39 -9.14
C GLY A 51 -13.64 -5.07 -10.38
N GLY A 52 -14.14 -6.10 -11.07
CA GLY A 52 -14.94 -5.97 -12.29
C GLY A 52 -16.46 -6.08 -12.09
N GLY A 53 -16.91 -6.34 -10.85
CA GLY A 53 -18.30 -6.59 -10.50
C GLY A 53 -18.40 -7.45 -9.24
N PHE A 54 -19.61 -7.89 -8.88
CA PHE A 54 -19.80 -8.79 -7.72
C PHE A 54 -18.94 -10.05 -7.86
N SER A 55 -18.25 -10.41 -6.78
CA SER A 55 -17.42 -11.60 -6.67
C SER A 55 -16.22 -11.70 -7.62
N THR A 56 -15.88 -10.64 -8.38
CA THR A 56 -14.68 -10.64 -9.22
C THR A 56 -13.60 -9.78 -8.58
N LEU A 57 -12.49 -10.43 -8.23
CA LEU A 57 -11.29 -9.78 -7.72
C LEU A 57 -10.10 -10.40 -8.45
N THR A 58 -9.31 -9.57 -9.11
CA THR A 58 -8.17 -10.03 -9.92
C THR A 58 -6.93 -9.24 -9.55
N SER A 59 -5.87 -9.94 -9.15
CA SER A 59 -4.57 -9.31 -8.92
C SER A 59 -4.03 -8.76 -10.24
N LYS A 60 -3.60 -7.50 -10.25
CA LYS A 60 -2.97 -6.91 -11.43
C LYS A 60 -1.68 -7.64 -11.77
N ARG A 61 -1.36 -7.74 -13.06
CA ARG A 61 -0.08 -8.29 -13.53
C ARG A 61 1.11 -7.45 -13.05
N GLY A 62 0.97 -6.12 -13.08
CA GLY A 62 1.95 -5.19 -12.50
C GLY A 62 1.69 -4.95 -11.02
N GLN A 63 2.49 -5.58 -10.15
CA GLN A 63 2.48 -5.35 -8.70
C GLN A 63 3.61 -4.38 -8.30
N GLY A 64 3.46 -3.72 -7.15
CA GLY A 64 4.49 -2.85 -6.57
C GLY A 64 4.44 -1.38 -6.98
N THR A 65 3.52 -0.97 -7.84
CA THR A 65 3.26 0.46 -8.12
C THR A 65 2.78 1.20 -6.87
N VAL A 66 1.96 0.53 -6.06
CA VAL A 66 1.52 1.01 -4.76
C VAL A 66 2.39 0.40 -3.69
N GLN A 67 3.07 1.24 -2.92
CA GLN A 67 3.88 0.88 -1.78
C GLN A 67 3.07 1.06 -0.49
N GLY A 68 3.23 0.13 0.45
CA GLY A 68 2.64 0.21 1.77
C GLY A 68 3.67 0.22 2.87
N ASN A 69 3.33 0.84 3.98
CA ASN A 69 4.02 0.67 5.25
C ASN A 69 3.01 0.78 6.39
N ALA A 70 3.24 0.09 7.49
CA ALA A 70 2.37 0.15 8.64
C ALA A 70 3.10 -0.06 9.96
N VAL A 71 2.54 0.51 11.02
CA VAL A 71 2.95 0.27 12.40
C VAL A 71 1.75 -0.13 13.24
N TRP A 72 1.96 -1.06 14.18
CA TRP A 72 0.99 -1.41 15.21
C TRP A 72 1.44 -0.84 16.55
N GLU A 73 0.67 0.10 17.09
CA GLU A 73 0.96 0.72 18.38
C GLU A 73 -0.34 1.01 19.11
N GLN A 74 -0.35 0.79 20.42
CA GLN A 74 -1.49 1.12 21.30
C GLN A 74 -2.82 0.53 20.79
N GLY A 75 -2.80 -0.72 20.34
CA GLY A 75 -4.01 -1.40 19.87
C GLY A 75 -4.53 -0.92 18.51
N ARG A 76 -3.74 -0.18 17.73
CA ARG A 76 -4.17 0.37 16.43
C ARG A 76 -3.12 0.20 15.35
N TRP A 77 -3.58 -0.14 14.16
CA TRP A 77 -2.79 -0.08 12.94
C TRP A 77 -2.80 1.35 12.40
N ARG A 78 -1.62 1.86 12.05
CA ARG A 78 -1.46 3.04 11.19
C ARG A 78 -0.85 2.57 9.88
N VAL A 79 -1.60 2.67 8.80
CA VAL A 79 -1.20 2.20 7.47
C VAL A 79 -1.09 3.40 6.53
N VAL A 80 0.01 3.46 5.79
CA VAL A 80 0.25 4.46 4.76
C VAL A 80 0.36 3.75 3.41
N PHE A 81 -0.38 4.27 2.43
CA PHE A 81 -0.25 3.90 1.03
C PHE A 81 0.46 5.01 0.29
N LYS A 82 1.40 4.65 -0.58
CA LYS A 82 2.15 5.59 -1.41
C LYS A 82 2.18 5.10 -2.84
N ARG A 83 1.88 5.98 -3.79
CA ARG A 83 2.13 5.77 -5.22
C ARG A 83 2.34 7.12 -5.91
N SER A 84 2.82 7.08 -7.15
CA SER A 84 2.83 8.27 -8.00
C SER A 84 1.41 8.71 -8.38
N MET A 85 1.20 10.02 -8.52
CA MET A 85 -0.04 10.56 -9.11
C MET A 85 -0.15 10.19 -10.58
N GLU A 86 0.99 10.19 -11.29
CA GLU A 86 1.09 9.68 -12.65
C GLU A 86 1.02 8.15 -12.66
N THR A 87 0.26 7.60 -13.60
CA THR A 87 0.16 6.16 -13.83
C THR A 87 0.59 5.80 -15.24
N ARG A 88 1.17 4.60 -15.38
CA ARG A 88 1.49 3.97 -16.67
C ARG A 88 0.35 3.04 -17.15
N ASP A 89 -0.72 2.90 -16.38
CA ASP A 89 -1.86 2.01 -16.60
C ASP A 89 -3.20 2.76 -16.34
N PRO A 90 -3.48 3.83 -17.11
CA PRO A 90 -4.61 4.72 -16.85
C PRO A 90 -6.00 4.05 -16.99
N ASP A 91 -6.09 2.91 -17.68
CA ASP A 91 -7.34 2.16 -17.84
C ASP A 91 -7.72 1.39 -16.57
N ASN A 92 -6.74 1.06 -15.73
CA ASN A 92 -6.92 0.21 -14.56
C ASN A 92 -6.64 0.93 -13.23
N ASP A 93 -5.82 1.97 -13.24
CA ASP A 93 -5.50 2.75 -12.05
C ASP A 93 -6.50 3.87 -11.79
N ALA A 94 -6.70 4.19 -10.52
CA ALA A 94 -7.40 5.43 -10.19
C ALA A 94 -6.63 6.64 -10.76
N ALA A 95 -7.33 7.63 -11.31
CA ALA A 95 -6.70 8.86 -11.77
C ALA A 95 -6.69 9.88 -10.62
N PHE A 96 -5.50 10.25 -10.14
CA PHE A 96 -5.35 11.35 -9.18
C PHE A 96 -4.83 12.60 -9.87
N GLY A 97 -5.21 13.75 -9.33
CA GLY A 97 -4.67 15.03 -9.73
C GLY A 97 -5.21 16.15 -8.84
N PRO A 98 -4.47 17.26 -8.70
CA PRO A 98 -4.95 18.45 -8.01
C PRO A 98 -6.36 18.88 -8.46
N GLY A 99 -7.24 19.14 -7.49
CA GLY A 99 -8.63 19.57 -7.72
C GLY A 99 -9.56 18.52 -8.34
N ARG A 100 -9.06 17.33 -8.70
CA ARG A 100 -9.88 16.25 -9.24
C ARG A 100 -10.63 15.56 -8.10
N MET A 101 -11.95 15.51 -8.21
CA MET A 101 -12.80 14.72 -7.32
C MET A 101 -12.73 13.24 -7.70
N GLN A 102 -12.38 12.40 -6.74
CA GLN A 102 -12.33 10.95 -6.88
C GLN A 102 -13.20 10.28 -5.82
N THR A 103 -13.96 9.27 -6.19
CA THR A 103 -14.71 8.47 -5.21
C THR A 103 -13.80 7.42 -4.59
N VAL A 104 -13.79 7.32 -3.26
CA VAL A 104 -13.01 6.33 -2.49
C VAL A 104 -13.89 5.67 -1.43
N ALA A 105 -13.59 4.43 -1.08
CA ALA A 105 -14.15 3.74 0.07
C ALA A 105 -13.06 2.93 0.76
N PHE A 106 -13.28 2.62 2.03
CA PHE A 106 -12.34 1.84 2.84
C PHE A 106 -13.00 0.56 3.31
N ALA A 107 -12.22 -0.50 3.41
CA ALA A 107 -12.64 -1.73 4.05
C ALA A 107 -11.53 -2.24 4.97
N VAL A 108 -11.92 -2.78 6.12
CA VAL A 108 -11.01 -3.26 7.16
C VAL A 108 -11.43 -4.67 7.57
N TRP A 109 -10.43 -5.55 7.70
CA TRP A 109 -10.59 -6.91 8.17
C TRP A 109 -9.88 -7.06 9.52
N ASN A 110 -10.64 -7.41 10.55
CA ASN A 110 -10.06 -7.78 11.84
C ASN A 110 -9.71 -9.28 11.87
N GLY A 111 -8.42 -9.58 11.75
CA GLY A 111 -7.90 -10.95 11.78
C GLY A 111 -8.17 -11.67 13.11
N GLU A 112 -8.24 -10.96 14.24
CA GLU A 112 -8.61 -11.53 15.54
C GLU A 112 -10.07 -12.03 15.54
N ASN A 113 -10.95 -11.31 14.85
CA ASN A 113 -12.33 -11.71 14.61
C ASN A 113 -12.48 -12.69 13.42
N LYS A 114 -11.38 -13.23 12.90
CA LYS A 114 -11.32 -14.18 11.77
C LYS A 114 -11.93 -13.64 10.47
N GLU A 115 -12.05 -12.32 10.34
CA GLU A 115 -12.58 -11.67 9.15
C GLU A 115 -11.68 -11.90 7.94
N ARG A 116 -12.30 -12.26 6.82
CA ARG A 116 -11.62 -12.54 5.55
C ARG A 116 -12.59 -12.42 4.37
N ASN A 117 -12.05 -12.18 3.18
CA ASN A 117 -12.83 -12.09 1.94
C ASN A 117 -13.98 -11.07 2.05
N GLY A 118 -15.24 -11.52 1.95
CA GLY A 118 -16.42 -10.66 2.06
C GLY A 118 -16.77 -10.23 3.49
N GLN A 119 -16.23 -10.89 4.51
CA GLN A 119 -16.47 -10.55 5.92
C GLN A 119 -15.50 -9.46 6.33
N LYS A 120 -15.99 -8.23 6.47
CA LYS A 120 -15.20 -7.02 6.75
C LYS A 120 -16.12 -5.87 7.15
N ALA A 121 -15.55 -4.87 7.83
CA ALA A 121 -16.18 -3.56 7.95
C ALA A 121 -15.94 -2.74 6.68
N ILE A 122 -16.94 -1.97 6.23
CA ILE A 122 -16.87 -1.15 5.01
C ILE A 122 -17.37 0.26 5.33
N ALA A 123 -16.63 1.27 4.89
CA ALA A 123 -17.07 2.66 4.92
C ALA A 123 -17.99 2.96 3.71
N PRO A 124 -18.94 3.91 3.83
CA PRO A 124 -19.66 4.41 2.66
C PRO A 124 -18.68 5.05 1.65
N TRP A 125 -19.16 5.30 0.45
CA TRP A 125 -18.41 6.07 -0.54
C TRP A 125 -18.17 7.50 -0.05
N LEU A 126 -16.93 7.93 -0.16
CA LEU A 126 -16.43 9.26 0.19
C LEU A 126 -15.92 9.97 -1.05
N GLN A 127 -15.97 11.30 -1.03
CA GLN A 127 -15.32 12.14 -2.04
C GLN A 127 -13.91 12.51 -1.54
N LEU A 128 -12.92 12.23 -2.38
CA LEU A 128 -11.53 12.59 -2.19
C LEU A 128 -11.18 13.70 -3.18
N ILE A 129 -10.71 14.83 -2.67
CA ILE A 129 -10.12 15.91 -3.46
C ILE A 129 -8.72 16.12 -2.93
N ILE A 130 -7.74 16.18 -3.83
CA ILE A 130 -6.35 16.52 -3.49
C ILE A 130 -6.17 17.98 -3.82
N ASP A 131 -5.84 18.80 -2.82
CA ASP A 131 -5.63 20.22 -3.05
C ASP A 131 -4.42 20.46 -3.96
N PRO A 132 -4.47 21.48 -4.83
CA PRO A 132 -3.29 21.92 -5.55
C PRO A 132 -2.23 22.42 -4.58
N ILE A 133 -0.97 22.13 -4.90
CA ILE A 133 0.16 22.81 -4.24
C ILE A 133 0.03 24.29 -4.62
N PRO A 134 -0.14 25.22 -3.66
CA PRO A 134 -0.18 26.63 -3.96
C PRO A 134 1.09 27.02 -4.72
N SER A 135 0.96 27.70 -5.86
CA SER A 135 2.12 28.35 -6.45
C SER A 135 2.59 29.42 -5.47
N GLU A 136 3.89 29.43 -5.14
CA GLU A 136 4.46 30.53 -4.34
C GLU A 136 4.08 31.84 -5.01
N ARG A 137 3.43 32.71 -4.24
CA ARG A 137 3.07 34.05 -4.67
C ARG A 137 4.38 34.79 -4.87
N VAL A 138 4.83 34.91 -6.12
CA VAL A 138 5.93 35.81 -6.49
C VAL A 138 5.46 37.22 -6.11
N GLU A 139 5.83 37.68 -4.92
CA GLU A 139 5.76 39.10 -4.58
C GLU A 139 6.72 39.81 -5.53
N LYS A 140 6.17 40.30 -6.64
CA LYS A 140 6.79 41.39 -7.37
C LYS A 140 6.86 42.57 -6.41
N LYS A 141 8.02 42.77 -5.77
CA LYS A 141 8.42 44.10 -5.32
C LYS A 141 8.63 44.94 -6.57
N GLU A 142 7.60 45.69 -6.96
CA GLU A 142 7.82 46.83 -7.85
C GLU A 142 8.63 47.87 -7.08
N SER A 143 9.70 48.36 -7.75
CA SER A 143 10.62 49.41 -7.27
C SER A 143 10.01 50.79 -7.35
#